data_AF-A0AAJ8WG66-F1
#
_entry.id   AF-A0AAJ8WG66-F1
#
_cell.length_a   1.000
_cell.length_b   1.000
_cell.length_c   1.000
_cell.angle_alpha   90.00
_cell.angle_beta   90.00
_cell.angle_gamma   90.00
#
_symmetry.space_group_name_H-M   'P 1'
#
loop_
_entity.id
_entity.type
_entity.pdbx_description
1 polymer ?
#
loop_
_entity_poly.entity_id
_entity_poly.type
_entity_poly.pdbx_seq_one_letter_code
_entity_poly.pdbx_strand_id
1 'polypeptide(L)'
;MLTQDKMRIKLDKINCDLTRLNQTYQSVVVEGSFGLMTPMAEGKSFADWITQRKMPVVLVVGIKDGCVNHALLTVKVIQQLGVPLLGWIANRINPLLSHYAEIVDLLVEHIDAPLLGKIPYLHKPEEQELGHYLTNIDRLMYMQTEFIK
;
A
#
# COMPACT_ATOMS: atom_id res chain seq x y z
N MET A 1 -8.10 -15.88 16.70
CA MET A 1 -8.77 -15.25 15.55
C MET A 1 -7.86 -15.20 14.32
N LEU A 2 -6.66 -14.58 14.37
CA LEU A 2 -5.76 -14.43 13.19
C LEU A 2 -5.16 -15.72 12.59
N THR A 3 -5.15 -16.83 13.33
CA THR A 3 -4.52 -18.10 12.87
C THR A 3 -5.52 -19.12 12.34
N GLN A 4 -6.80 -19.07 12.75
CA GLN A 4 -7.81 -20.05 12.35
C GLN A 4 -8.44 -19.76 10.98
N ASP A 5 -8.51 -18.49 10.56
CA ASP A 5 -9.15 -18.12 9.29
C ASP A 5 -8.26 -18.32 8.05
N LYS A 6 -6.96 -18.61 8.20
CA LYS A 6 -6.06 -18.85 7.05
C LYS A 6 -6.48 -20.06 6.21
N MET A 7 -7.08 -21.07 6.85
CA MET A 7 -7.61 -22.25 6.15
C MET A 7 -8.89 -21.97 5.36
N ARG A 8 -9.52 -20.80 5.55
CA ARG A 8 -10.77 -20.42 4.87
C ARG A 8 -10.54 -19.51 3.65
N ILE A 9 -9.37 -18.91 3.52
CA ILE A 9 -9.09 -17.99 2.42
C ILE A 9 -8.77 -18.77 1.14
N LYS A 10 -9.74 -18.80 0.22
CA LYS A 10 -9.61 -19.44 -1.09
C LYS A 10 -8.95 -18.48 -2.08
N LEU A 11 -7.65 -18.66 -2.32
CA LEU A 11 -6.90 -17.81 -3.27
C LEU A 11 -7.49 -17.80 -4.67
N ASP A 12 -8.03 -18.92 -5.14
CA ASP A 12 -8.65 -19.00 -6.46
C ASP A 12 -9.85 -18.06 -6.59
N LYS A 13 -10.63 -17.90 -5.51
CA LYS A 13 -11.73 -16.94 -5.51
C LYS A 13 -11.22 -15.51 -5.67
N ILE A 14 -10.19 -15.13 -4.90
CA ILE A 14 -9.57 -13.79 -4.99
C ILE A 14 -9.05 -13.54 -6.41
N ASN A 15 -8.42 -14.54 -7.02
CA ASN A 15 -7.87 -14.45 -8.37
C ASN A 15 -8.96 -14.29 -9.43
N CYS A 16 -10.04 -15.07 -9.34
CA CYS A 16 -11.18 -14.97 -10.25
C CYS A 16 -11.85 -13.61 -10.12
N ASP A 17 -12.06 -13.12 -8.90
CA ASP A 17 -12.66 -11.80 -8.67
C ASP A 17 -11.77 -10.66 -9.18
N LEU A 18 -10.45 -10.70 -8.93
CA LEU A 18 -9.52 -9.71 -9.47
C LEU A 18 -9.51 -9.71 -11.00
N THR A 19 -9.50 -10.90 -11.62
CA THR A 19 -9.57 -11.02 -13.09
C THR A 19 -10.85 -10.40 -13.64
N ARG A 20 -12.00 -10.69 -13.02
CA ARG A 20 -13.30 -10.12 -13.40
C ARG A 20 -13.32 -8.60 -13.26
N LEU A 21 -12.76 -8.06 -12.16
CA LEU A 21 -12.67 -6.61 -11.96
C LEU A 21 -11.77 -5.94 -13.00
N ASN A 22 -10.61 -6.53 -13.31
CA ASN A 22 -9.70 -6.02 -14.33
C ASN A 22 -10.31 -6.03 -15.75
N GLN A 23 -11.27 -6.91 -16.02
CA GLN A 23 -12.01 -6.92 -17.30
C GLN A 23 -13.15 -5.90 -17.34
N THR A 24 -13.63 -5.44 -16.18
CA THR A 24 -14.80 -4.56 -16.06
C THR A 24 -14.41 -3.09 -15.92
N TYR A 25 -13.30 -2.83 -15.22
CA TYR A 25 -12.87 -1.48 -14.85
C TYR A 25 -11.48 -1.19 -15.41
N GLN A 26 -11.27 0.06 -15.83
CA GLN A 26 -9.97 0.53 -16.29
C GLN A 26 -8.90 0.50 -15.19
N SER A 27 -9.31 0.70 -13.94
CA SER A 27 -8.42 0.76 -12.79
C SER A 27 -9.03 -0.01 -11.62
N VAL A 28 -8.22 -0.84 -10.98
CA VAL A 28 -8.62 -1.63 -9.81
C VAL A 28 -7.59 -1.40 -8.71
N VAL A 29 -8.05 -0.91 -7.56
CA VAL A 29 -7.23 -0.77 -6.35
C VAL A 29 -7.50 -1.98 -5.45
N VAL A 30 -6.42 -2.61 -4.99
CA VAL A 30 -6.50 -3.73 -4.05
C VAL A 30 -5.91 -3.28 -2.71
N GLU A 31 -6.75 -3.21 -1.70
CA GLU A 31 -6.31 -3.04 -0.32
C GLU A 31 -6.05 -4.42 0.30
N GLY A 32 -4.86 -4.60 0.88
CA GLY A 32 -4.55 -5.78 1.68
C GLY A 32 -5.17 -5.70 3.08
N SER A 33 -4.75 -6.59 3.97
CA SER A 33 -5.05 -6.47 5.40
C SER A 33 -3.77 -6.47 6.22
N PHE A 34 -3.69 -5.58 7.20
CA PHE A 34 -2.49 -5.32 8.00
C PHE A 34 -1.30 -4.90 7.12
N GLY A 35 -0.12 -5.53 7.28
CA GLY A 35 1.08 -5.21 6.50
C GLY A 35 1.36 -6.18 5.34
N LEU A 36 2.38 -5.85 4.54
CA LEU A 36 2.78 -6.61 3.35
C LEU A 36 3.14 -8.08 3.63
N MET A 37 3.82 -8.35 4.75
CA MET A 37 4.26 -9.69 5.12
C MET A 37 3.18 -10.50 5.86
N THR A 38 1.96 -9.98 5.97
CA THR A 38 0.86 -10.69 6.63
C THR A 38 0.55 -11.99 5.89
N PRO A 39 0.49 -13.14 6.59
CA PRO A 39 0.06 -14.39 5.98
C PRO A 39 -1.42 -14.30 5.57
N MET A 40 -1.71 -14.53 4.30
CA MET A 40 -3.04 -14.43 3.72
C MET A 40 -3.70 -15.81 3.54
N ALA A 41 -2.93 -16.82 3.16
CA ALA A 41 -3.41 -18.19 3.00
C ALA A 41 -2.36 -19.18 3.53
N GLU A 42 -2.68 -20.46 3.52
CA GLU A 42 -1.71 -21.49 3.91
C GLU A 42 -0.43 -21.39 3.06
N GLY A 43 0.70 -21.19 3.75
CA GLY A 43 2.03 -21.04 3.13
C GLY A 43 2.22 -19.79 2.26
N LYS A 44 1.28 -18.83 2.24
CA LYS A 44 1.34 -17.64 1.36
C LYS A 44 0.98 -16.35 2.10
N SER A 45 1.86 -15.36 2.00
CA SER A 45 1.64 -13.98 2.44
C SER A 45 1.09 -13.09 1.32
N PHE A 46 0.69 -11.85 1.66
CA PHE A 46 0.39 -10.86 0.62
C PHE A 46 1.60 -10.59 -0.26
N ALA A 47 2.81 -10.52 0.30
CA ALA A 47 4.06 -10.40 -0.45
C ALA A 47 4.18 -11.48 -1.54
N ASP A 48 3.90 -12.75 -1.21
CA ASP A 48 3.95 -13.85 -2.18
C ASP A 48 2.92 -13.68 -3.30
N TRP A 49 1.70 -13.24 -2.95
CA TRP A 49 0.60 -13.10 -3.89
C TRP A 49 0.80 -11.92 -4.86
N ILE A 50 1.26 -10.77 -4.36
CA ILE A 50 1.54 -9.59 -5.20
C ILE A 50 2.75 -9.83 -6.11
N THR A 51 3.77 -10.54 -5.62
CA THR A 51 4.99 -10.85 -6.39
C THR A 51 4.67 -11.75 -7.59
N GLN A 52 3.87 -12.80 -7.37
CA GLN A 52 3.41 -13.68 -8.46
C GLN A 52 2.64 -12.96 -9.57
N ARG A 53 2.02 -11.82 -9.25
CA ARG A 53 1.24 -11.01 -10.20
C ARG A 53 1.96 -9.75 -10.67
N LYS A 54 3.19 -9.52 -10.21
CA LYS A 54 3.93 -8.27 -10.42
C LYS A 54 3.09 -7.03 -10.08
N MET A 55 2.25 -7.12 -9.05
CA MET A 55 1.35 -6.03 -8.70
C MET A 55 2.16 -4.86 -8.15
N PRO A 56 2.01 -3.66 -8.75
CA PRO A 56 2.66 -2.48 -8.23
C PRO A 56 2.03 -2.06 -6.88
N VAL A 57 2.82 -1.40 -6.04
CA VAL A 57 2.47 -1.06 -4.67
C VAL A 57 2.40 0.45 -4.47
N VAL A 58 1.41 0.90 -3.70
CA VAL A 58 1.38 2.22 -3.07
C VAL A 58 1.53 2.01 -1.56
N LEU A 59 2.49 2.69 -0.94
CA LEU A 59 2.73 2.58 0.50
C LEU A 59 2.03 3.70 1.27
N VAL A 60 1.14 3.38 2.21
CA VAL A 60 0.58 4.39 3.13
C VAL A 60 1.36 4.36 4.44
N VAL A 61 1.99 5.48 4.80
CA VAL A 61 2.77 5.62 6.02
C VAL A 61 1.97 6.44 7.04
N GLY A 62 1.51 5.80 8.11
CA GLY A 62 0.99 6.49 9.27
C GLY A 62 2.11 7.22 10.01
N ILE A 63 2.13 8.55 9.96
CA ILE A 63 3.18 9.38 10.55
C ILE A 63 3.00 9.44 12.07
N LYS A 64 3.92 8.76 12.76
CA LYS A 64 4.05 8.63 14.21
C LYS A 64 5.47 8.19 14.58
N ASP A 65 5.78 8.12 15.87
CA ASP A 65 7.05 7.56 16.33
C ASP A 65 7.27 6.13 15.82
N GLY A 66 8.50 5.86 15.39
CA GLY A 66 8.91 4.58 14.79
C GLY A 66 8.46 4.37 13.33
N CYS A 67 7.66 5.27 12.75
CA CYS A 67 7.18 5.08 11.37
C CYS A 67 8.32 5.10 10.33
N VAL A 68 9.41 5.83 10.59
CA VAL A 68 10.60 5.84 9.73
C VAL A 68 11.14 4.43 9.54
N ASN A 69 11.38 3.71 10.64
CA ASN A 69 11.87 2.34 10.58
C ASN A 69 10.90 1.42 9.83
N HIS A 70 9.60 1.49 10.15
CA HIS A 70 8.59 0.65 9.48
C HIS A 70 8.49 0.93 7.98
N ALA A 71 8.51 2.20 7.57
CA ALA A 71 8.46 2.60 6.18
C ALA A 71 9.69 2.08 5.43
N LEU A 72 10.90 2.32 5.94
CA LEU A 72 12.13 1.91 5.28
C LEU A 72 12.29 0.38 5.23
N LEU A 73 11.89 -0.35 6.28
CA LEU A 73 11.85 -1.81 6.25
C LEU A 73 10.86 -2.32 5.19
N THR A 74 9.68 -1.70 5.09
CA THR A 74 8.68 -2.08 4.09
C THR A 74 9.16 -1.79 2.67
N VAL A 75 9.78 -0.63 2.44
CA VAL A 75 10.37 -0.26 1.14
C VAL A 75 11.47 -1.24 0.73
N LYS A 76 12.37 -1.60 1.65
CA LYS A 76 13.41 -2.61 1.37
C LYS A 76 12.82 -3.96 0.97
N VAL A 77 11.75 -4.41 1.64
CA VAL A 77 11.07 -5.65 1.27
C VAL A 77 10.43 -5.53 -0.11
N ILE A 78 9.74 -4.43 -0.41
CA ILE A 78 9.13 -4.20 -1.75
C ILE A 78 10.20 -4.26 -2.85
N GLN A 79 11.35 -3.62 -2.64
CA GLN A 79 12.49 -3.66 -3.56
C GLN A 79 13.03 -5.08 -3.74
N GLN A 80 13.18 -5.84 -2.65
CA GLN A 80 13.65 -7.24 -2.70
C GLN A 80 12.69 -8.16 -3.44
N LEU A 81 11.37 -7.91 -3.34
CA LEU A 81 10.35 -8.65 -4.10
C LEU A 81 10.37 -8.31 -5.60
N GLY A 82 11.08 -7.26 -6.01
CA GLY A 82 11.18 -6.83 -7.40
C GLY A 82 9.87 -6.27 -7.98
N VAL A 83 8.94 -5.83 -7.12
CA VAL A 83 7.68 -5.20 -7.56
C VAL A 83 7.79 -3.68 -7.52
N PRO A 84 7.15 -2.94 -8.45
CA PRO A 84 7.25 -1.49 -8.49
C PRO A 84 6.62 -0.81 -7.27
N LEU A 85 7.34 0.10 -6.62
CA LEU A 85 6.76 1.06 -5.67
C LEU A 85 6.34 2.32 -6.44
N LEU A 86 5.05 2.53 -6.64
CA LEU A 86 4.53 3.64 -7.45
C LEU A 86 4.67 4.98 -6.76
N GLY A 87 4.68 4.95 -5.44
CA GLY A 87 4.71 6.11 -4.57
C GLY A 87 4.22 5.77 -3.18
N TRP A 88 4.19 6.78 -2.32
CA TRP A 88 3.77 6.64 -0.94
C TRP A 88 2.95 7.83 -0.48
N ILE A 89 2.14 7.64 0.57
CA ILE A 89 1.26 8.66 1.14
C ILE A 89 1.66 8.87 2.59
N ALA A 90 1.88 10.12 2.99
CA ALA A 90 2.08 10.49 4.38
C ALA A 90 0.73 10.76 5.04
N ASN A 91 0.28 9.89 5.94
CA ASN A 91 -0.98 10.03 6.66
C ASN A 91 -0.73 10.48 8.11
N ARG A 92 -1.11 11.70 8.49
CA ARG A 92 -0.91 12.21 9.85
C ARG A 92 -1.97 11.65 10.80
N ILE A 93 -1.61 10.60 11.52
CA ILE A 93 -2.50 9.91 12.47
C ILE A 93 -2.38 10.42 13.91
N ASN A 94 -1.29 11.10 14.25
CA ASN A 94 -1.07 11.71 15.56
C ASN A 94 -1.01 13.24 15.43
N PRO A 95 -1.99 14.00 15.96
CA PRO A 95 -1.98 15.45 15.88
C PRO A 95 -0.89 16.07 16.76
N LEU A 96 -0.47 15.39 17.83
CA LEU A 96 0.47 15.90 18.83
C LEU A 96 1.94 15.58 18.53
N LEU A 97 2.24 15.01 17.37
CA LEU A 97 3.62 14.73 16.97
C LEU A 97 4.35 16.03 16.62
N SER A 98 5.34 16.40 17.44
CA SER A 98 6.10 17.65 17.31
C SER A 98 6.94 17.72 16.04
N HIS A 99 7.54 16.60 15.62
CA HIS A 99 8.51 16.53 14.51
C HIS A 99 7.90 16.00 13.21
N TYR A 100 6.62 16.27 12.95
CA TYR A 100 5.93 15.77 11.75
C TYR A 100 6.67 16.14 10.45
N ALA A 101 7.06 17.41 10.30
CA ALA A 101 7.73 17.89 9.08
C ALA A 101 9.08 17.19 8.88
N GLU A 102 9.91 17.16 9.92
CA GLU A 102 11.23 16.50 9.90
C GLU A 102 11.13 15.01 9.55
N ILE A 103 10.14 14.30 10.10
CA ILE A 103 9.91 12.88 9.78
C ILE A 103 9.53 12.71 8.31
N VAL A 104 8.65 13.57 7.78
CA VAL A 104 8.24 13.49 6.37
C VAL A 104 9.42 13.82 5.45
N ASP A 105 10.22 14.83 5.77
CA ASP A 105 11.39 15.21 4.97
C ASP A 105 12.43 14.08 4.95
N LEU A 106 12.69 13.46 6.11
CA LEU A 106 13.57 12.29 6.20
C LEU A 106 13.06 11.13 5.32
N LEU A 107 11.76 10.86 5.33
CA LEU A 107 11.17 9.83 4.48
C LEU A 107 11.27 10.18 2.99
N VAL A 108 11.09 11.45 2.60
CA VAL A 108 11.27 11.92 1.22
C VAL A 108 12.71 11.69 0.75
N GLU A 109 13.70 11.92 1.61
CA GLU A 109 15.12 11.71 1.28
C GLU A 109 15.50 10.22 1.11
N HIS A 110 14.78 9.31 1.78
CA HIS A 110 15.17 7.90 1.87
C HIS A 110 14.26 6.93 1.10
N ILE A 111 13.10 7.38 0.64
CA ILE A 111 12.19 6.58 -0.18
C ILE A 111 12.34 7.00 -1.64
N ASP A 112 12.92 6.11 -2.45
CA ASP A 112 13.03 6.27 -3.90
C ASP A 112 11.69 5.98 -4.60
N ALA A 113 10.68 6.79 -4.26
CA ALA A 113 9.36 6.80 -4.87
C ALA A 113 8.66 8.12 -4.56
N PRO A 114 7.80 8.63 -5.46
CA PRO A 114 7.16 9.93 -5.26
C PRO A 114 6.23 9.93 -4.05
N LEU A 115 6.25 11.04 -3.31
CA LEU A 115 5.22 11.34 -2.33
C LEU A 115 3.94 11.73 -3.07
N LEU A 116 2.92 10.88 -2.97
CA LEU A 116 1.63 11.01 -3.64
C LEU A 116 0.63 11.85 -2.83
N GLY A 117 0.99 12.36 -1.67
CA GLY A 117 0.10 13.21 -0.89
C GLY A 117 0.43 13.24 0.60
N LYS A 118 -0.04 14.31 1.25
CA LYS A 118 0.04 14.48 2.70
C LYS A 118 -1.39 14.64 3.22
N ILE A 119 -1.91 13.62 3.90
CA ILE A 119 -3.23 13.69 4.54
C ILE A 119 -3.01 14.27 5.95
N PRO A 120 -3.63 15.42 6.29
CA PRO A 120 -3.51 16.00 7.62
C PRO A 120 -4.26 15.16 8.66
N TYR A 121 -4.13 15.52 9.94
CA TYR A 121 -4.96 14.91 10.96
C TYR A 121 -6.40 15.39 10.78
N LEU A 122 -7.32 14.44 10.68
CA LEU A 122 -8.74 14.69 10.43
C LEU A 122 -9.60 13.99 11.47
N HIS A 123 -10.62 14.70 11.96
CA HIS A 123 -11.66 14.11 12.80
C HIS A 123 -12.72 13.46 11.90
N LYS A 124 -13.03 12.16 12.11
CA LYS A 124 -13.97 11.40 11.25
C LYS A 124 -13.59 11.44 9.77
N PRO A 125 -12.41 10.94 9.38
CA PRO A 125 -11.96 10.94 7.98
C PRO A 125 -12.90 10.16 7.04
N GLU A 126 -13.65 9.19 7.55
CA GLU A 126 -14.63 8.39 6.80
C GLU A 126 -15.87 9.17 6.33
N GLU A 127 -16.13 10.35 6.93
CA GLU A 127 -17.23 11.24 6.56
C GLU A 127 -16.76 12.38 5.62
N GLN A 128 -15.50 12.34 5.15
CA GLN A 128 -14.87 13.44 4.41
C GLN A 128 -14.30 13.00 3.06
N GLU A 129 -14.32 13.91 2.09
CA GLU A 129 -13.66 13.73 0.79
C GLU A 129 -12.15 13.91 0.93
N LEU A 130 -11.36 12.83 0.88
CA LEU A 130 -9.91 12.88 1.12
C LEU A 130 -9.07 12.99 -0.17
N GLY A 131 -9.69 12.78 -1.33
CA GLY A 131 -8.97 12.69 -2.62
C GLY A 131 -8.16 13.94 -2.96
N HIS A 132 -8.58 15.12 -2.49
CA HIS A 132 -7.89 16.39 -2.73
C HIS A 132 -6.53 16.52 -2.03
N TYR A 133 -6.21 15.64 -1.08
CA TYR A 133 -4.87 15.57 -0.47
C TYR A 133 -3.87 14.77 -1.29
N LEU A 134 -4.35 14.03 -2.29
CA LEU A 134 -3.50 13.27 -3.19
C LEU A 134 -3.01 14.16 -4.34
N THR A 135 -1.76 13.96 -4.71
CA THR A 135 -1.02 14.69 -5.73
C THR A 135 -0.31 13.68 -6.63
N ASN A 136 -0.06 14.05 -7.89
CA ASN A 136 0.64 13.18 -8.85
C ASN A 136 -0.04 11.82 -9.09
N ILE A 137 -1.38 11.75 -8.97
CA ILE A 137 -2.15 10.50 -9.13
C ILE A 137 -2.13 9.97 -10.57
N ASP A 138 -1.81 10.80 -11.56
CA ASP A 138 -1.72 10.39 -12.96
C ASP A 138 -0.74 9.22 -13.13
N ARG A 139 0.31 9.16 -12.30
CA ARG A 139 1.30 8.08 -12.31
C ARG A 139 0.70 6.72 -11.91
N LEU A 140 -0.42 6.71 -11.20
CA LEU A 140 -1.19 5.50 -10.88
C LEU A 140 -2.02 5.01 -12.07
N MET A 141 -2.30 5.88 -13.04
CA MET A 141 -3.18 5.59 -14.18
C MET A 141 -2.44 4.97 -15.38
N TYR A 142 -1.11 5.11 -15.45
CA TYR A 142 -0.32 4.69 -16.61
C TYR A 142 0.33 3.31 -16.50
N MET A 143 0.13 2.58 -15.40
CA MET A 143 0.73 1.25 -15.23
C MET A 143 -0.25 0.13 -15.55
N GLN A 144 -0.11 -0.44 -16.74
CA GLN A 144 -0.70 -1.74 -17.04
C GLN A 144 0.09 -2.83 -16.31
N THR A 145 -0.57 -3.55 -15.40
CA THR A 145 -0.01 -4.78 -14.86
C THR A 145 -0.20 -5.86 -15.92
N GLU A 146 0.82 -6.12 -16.73
CA GLU A 146 0.76 -7.20 -17.72
C GLU A 146 0.85 -8.56 -16.99
N PHE A 147 -0.21 -9.36 -17.09
CA PHE A 147 -0.15 -10.77 -16.74
C PHE A 147 0.75 -11.47 -17.76
N ILE A 148 1.99 -11.79 -17.37
CA ILE A 148 2.83 -12.68 -18.17
C ILE A 148 2.19 -14.07 -18.08
N LYS A 149 1.70 -14.56 -19.23
CA LYS A 149 1.16 -15.92 -19.40
C LYS A 149 2.22 -16.99 -19.18
#